data_AF-A0A6J6ETA1-F1
#
_entry.id   AF-A0A6J6ETA1-F1
#
_cell.length_a   1.000
_cell.length_b   1.000
_cell.length_c   1.000
_cell.angle_alpha   90.00
_cell.angle_beta   90.00
_cell.angle_gamma   90.00
#
_symmetry.space_group_name_H-M   'P 1'
#
loop_
_entity.id
_entity.type
_entity.pdbx_description
1 polymer ?
#
loop_
_entity_poly.entity_id
_entity_poly.type
_entity_poly.pdbx_seq_one_letter_code
_entity_poly.pdbx_strand_id
1 'polypeptide(L)'
;MPKRALNNHSVAGGLGYAMAKNSQNKDGAWELIKFITGRQSLTREAVNNIDFPARPDSQGAYVRGFKNIDAQVIVDVTRTAVPFPHNGLPATLRPLQDAIALAFSGRAPVAETVQKGATESQRLIDAANR
;
A
#
# COMPACT_ATOMS: atom_id res chain seq x y z
N MET A 1 -3.54 14.91 -3.44
CA MET A 1 -2.68 15.28 -2.30
C MET A 1 -2.33 16.77 -2.36
N PRO A 2 -2.23 17.47 -1.22
CA PRO A 2 -1.82 18.88 -1.21
C PRO A 2 -0.47 19.07 -1.91
N LYS A 3 -0.34 20.11 -2.74
CA LYS A 3 0.95 20.47 -3.34
C LYS A 3 1.91 20.86 -2.22
N ARG A 4 3.10 20.25 -2.19
CA ARG A 4 4.21 20.64 -1.32
C ARG A 4 5.42 21.05 -2.15
N ALA A 5 6.41 21.63 -1.48
CA ALA A 5 7.63 22.13 -2.12
C ALA A 5 8.42 21.06 -2.89
N LEU A 6 8.38 19.79 -2.45
CA LEU A 6 9.13 18.69 -3.07
C LEU A 6 8.29 17.83 -4.02
N ASN A 7 7.12 17.38 -3.56
CA ASN A 7 6.19 16.57 -4.34
C ASN A 7 4.80 16.58 -3.72
N ASN A 8 3.83 15.97 -4.40
CA ASN A 8 2.49 15.71 -3.92
C ASN A 8 2.23 14.19 -3.82
N HIS A 9 3.25 13.41 -3.49
CA HIS A 9 3.12 11.95 -3.51
C HIS A 9 2.19 11.46 -2.41
N SER A 10 1.44 10.42 -2.74
CA SER A 10 0.77 9.57 -1.76
C SER A 10 1.49 8.23 -1.72
N VAL A 11 1.34 7.52 -0.60
CA VAL A 11 1.74 6.13 -0.56
C VAL A 11 0.61 5.27 -1.15
N ALA A 12 0.94 4.41 -2.09
CA ALA A 12 0.08 3.35 -2.59
C ALA A 12 0.50 2.01 -1.97
N GLY A 13 -0.38 1.45 -1.15
CA GLY A 13 -0.35 0.03 -0.82
C GLY A 13 -1.04 -0.80 -1.89
N GLY A 14 -1.12 -2.11 -1.66
CA GLY A 14 -1.87 -3.00 -2.53
C GLY A 14 -1.83 -4.44 -2.06
N LEU A 15 -2.68 -5.25 -2.67
CA LEU A 15 -2.72 -6.70 -2.50
C LEU A 15 -2.32 -7.36 -3.81
N GLY A 16 -1.58 -8.47 -3.71
CA GLY A 16 -1.22 -9.31 -4.84
C GLY A 16 -1.55 -10.76 -4.54
N TYR A 17 -1.94 -11.50 -5.57
CA TYR A 17 -2.17 -12.94 -5.45
C TYR A 17 -0.87 -13.70 -5.74
N ALA A 18 -0.50 -14.60 -4.84
CA ALA A 18 0.69 -15.43 -4.94
C ALA A 18 0.31 -16.91 -4.90
N MET A 19 1.03 -17.73 -5.67
CA MET A 19 0.91 -19.18 -5.62
C MET A 19 1.89 -19.74 -4.59
N ALA A 20 1.38 -20.61 -3.71
CA ALA A 20 2.24 -21.34 -2.77
C ALA A 20 3.27 -22.19 -3.52
N LYS A 21 4.55 -22.12 -3.11
CA LYS A 21 5.65 -22.87 -3.74
C LYS A 21 5.40 -24.38 -3.78
N ASN A 22 4.78 -24.91 -2.73
CA ASN A 22 4.45 -26.33 -2.55
C ASN A 22 3.03 -26.70 -3.06
N SER A 23 2.38 -25.84 -3.86
CA SER A 23 1.10 -26.18 -4.48
C SER A 23 1.24 -27.49 -5.28
N GLN A 24 0.34 -28.43 -5.01
CA GLN A 24 0.24 -29.71 -5.70
C GLN A 24 -0.42 -29.58 -7.08
N ASN A 25 -1.18 -28.50 -7.30
CA ASN A 25 -1.81 -28.18 -8.58
C ASN A 25 -1.42 -26.75 -9.00
N LYS A 26 -0.22 -26.63 -9.58
CA LYS A 26 0.32 -25.31 -9.99
C LYS A 26 -0.43 -24.74 -11.18
N ASP A 27 -0.81 -25.58 -12.15
CA ASP A 27 -1.53 -25.14 -13.34
C ASP A 27 -2.90 -24.58 -12.98
N GLY A 28 -3.69 -25.32 -12.18
CA GLY A 28 -4.98 -24.84 -11.70
C GLY A 28 -4.88 -23.58 -10.83
N ALA A 29 -3.86 -23.50 -9.97
CA ALA A 29 -3.60 -22.29 -9.18
C ALA A 29 -3.25 -21.09 -10.07
N TRP A 30 -2.50 -21.31 -11.15
CA TRP A 30 -2.17 -20.27 -12.11
C TRP A 30 -3.39 -19.80 -12.92
N GLU A 31 -4.23 -20.74 -13.37
CA GLU A 31 -5.51 -20.40 -14.01
C GLU A 31 -6.41 -19.58 -13.08
N LEU A 32 -6.47 -19.92 -11.79
CA LEU A 32 -7.23 -19.16 -10.81
C LEU A 32 -6.67 -17.73 -10.66
N ILE A 33 -5.35 -17.57 -10.52
CA ILE A 33 -4.71 -16.25 -10.42
C ILE A 33 -5.03 -15.41 -11.66
N LYS A 34 -4.91 -15.97 -12.87
CA LYS A 34 -5.27 -15.26 -14.11
C LYS A 34 -6.74 -14.86 -14.13
N PHE A 35 -7.63 -15.73 -13.67
CA PHE A 35 -9.07 -15.44 -13.63
C PHE A 35 -9.39 -14.32 -12.64
N ILE A 36 -8.95 -14.40 -11.39
CA ILE A 36 -9.29 -13.41 -10.34
C ILE A 36 -8.62 -12.05 -10.60
N THR A 37 -7.43 -12.04 -11.20
CA THR A 37 -6.75 -10.80 -11.63
C THR A 37 -7.19 -10.32 -13.01
N GLY A 38 -8.08 -11.06 -13.69
CA GLY A 38 -8.57 -10.69 -15.01
C GLY A 38 -9.52 -9.48 -14.97
N ARG A 39 -9.66 -8.82 -16.12
CA ARG A 39 -10.52 -7.63 -16.27
C ARG A 39 -11.94 -7.86 -15.76
N GLN A 40 -12.54 -9.02 -16.08
CA GLN A 40 -13.90 -9.33 -15.67
C GLN A 40 -14.06 -9.37 -14.14
N SER A 41 -13.18 -10.09 -13.46
CA SER A 41 -13.21 -10.27 -11.99
C SER A 41 -12.93 -8.95 -11.28
N LEU A 42 -11.87 -8.24 -11.65
CA LEU A 42 -11.55 -6.96 -11.05
C LEU A 42 -12.57 -5.87 -11.36
N THR A 43 -13.20 -5.87 -12.55
CA THR A 43 -14.34 -4.98 -12.83
C THR A 43 -15.53 -5.30 -11.94
N ARG A 44 -15.81 -6.59 -11.67
CA ARG A 44 -16.87 -6.99 -10.74
C ARG A 44 -16.59 -6.55 -9.31
N GLU A 45 -15.36 -6.67 -8.83
CA GLU A 45 -14.96 -6.14 -7.51
C GLU A 45 -15.15 -4.63 -7.45
N ALA A 46 -14.74 -3.92 -8.51
CA ALA A 46 -14.83 -2.48 -8.60
C ALA A 46 -16.27 -1.96 -8.54
N VAL A 47 -17.20 -2.52 -9.33
CA VAL A 47 -18.61 -2.07 -9.34
C VAL A 47 -19.33 -2.37 -8.02
N ASN A 48 -18.86 -3.37 -7.28
CA ASN A 48 -19.38 -3.72 -5.96
C ASN A 48 -18.68 -2.92 -4.83
N ASN A 49 -17.79 -1.98 -5.17
CA ASN A 49 -17.02 -1.17 -4.24
C ASN A 49 -16.22 -2.01 -3.22
N ILE A 50 -15.76 -3.21 -3.62
CA ILE A 50 -15.00 -4.12 -2.75
C ILE A 50 -13.56 -3.59 -2.58
N ASP A 51 -12.89 -3.33 -3.71
CA ASP A 51 -11.53 -2.81 -3.71
C ASP A 51 -11.26 -2.01 -4.99
N PHE A 52 -10.22 -1.18 -4.96
CA PHE A 52 -9.74 -0.42 -6.11
C PHE A 52 -8.84 -1.30 -7.00
N PRO A 53 -9.20 -1.56 -8.27
CA PRO A 53 -8.45 -2.48 -9.11
C PRO A 53 -7.00 -2.05 -9.38
N ALA A 54 -6.06 -2.99 -9.25
CA ALA A 54 -4.69 -2.82 -9.72
C ALA A 54 -4.61 -2.70 -11.26
N ARG A 55 -5.62 -3.18 -12.00
CA ARG A 55 -5.69 -3.08 -13.46
C ARG A 55 -6.27 -1.72 -13.90
N PRO A 56 -5.53 -0.91 -14.67
CA PRO A 56 -6.01 0.39 -15.16
C PRO A 56 -7.32 0.32 -15.94
N ASP A 57 -7.51 -0.73 -16.75
CA ASP A 57 -8.71 -0.93 -17.57
C ASP A 57 -9.99 -1.24 -16.76
N SER A 58 -9.84 -1.52 -15.46
CA SER A 58 -10.94 -1.85 -14.55
C SER A 58 -11.22 -0.75 -13.52
N GLN A 59 -10.29 0.19 -13.31
CA GLN A 59 -10.41 1.27 -12.30
C GLN A 59 -11.58 2.22 -12.55
N GLY A 60 -11.91 2.50 -13.81
CA GLY A 60 -13.05 3.36 -14.14
C GLY A 60 -14.40 2.81 -13.65
N ALA A 61 -14.49 1.49 -13.44
CA ALA A 61 -15.69 0.87 -12.86
C ALA A 61 -15.84 1.18 -11.36
N TYR A 62 -14.74 1.35 -10.65
CA TYR A 62 -14.73 1.73 -9.24
C TYR A 62 -15.31 3.14 -9.07
N VAL A 63 -14.85 4.10 -9.90
CA VAL A 63 -15.35 5.48 -9.87
C VAL A 63 -16.86 5.55 -10.07
N ARG A 64 -17.39 4.77 -11.02
CA ARG A 64 -18.84 4.71 -11.30
C ARG A 64 -19.67 4.06 -10.17
N GLY A 65 -19.04 3.30 -9.27
CA GLY A 65 -19.71 2.64 -8.15
C GLY A 65 -20.11 3.59 -7.02
N PHE A 66 -19.50 4.78 -6.95
CA PHE A 66 -19.81 5.80 -5.95
C PHE A 66 -20.78 6.84 -6.50
N LYS A 67 -21.89 7.09 -5.77
CA LYS A 67 -22.92 8.05 -6.18
C LYS A 67 -22.76 9.44 -5.54
N ASN A 68 -22.22 9.48 -4.32
CA ASN A 68 -22.17 10.68 -3.48
C ASN A 68 -20.74 11.13 -3.15
N ILE A 69 -19.74 10.39 -3.64
CA ILE A 69 -18.33 10.63 -3.39
C ILE A 69 -17.64 10.71 -4.74
N ASP A 70 -16.84 11.75 -4.94
CA ASP A 70 -15.96 11.83 -6.10
C ASP A 70 -14.76 10.87 -5.91
N ALA A 71 -14.94 9.63 -6.36
CA ALA A 71 -13.91 8.60 -6.30
C ALA A 71 -12.84 8.77 -7.40
N GLN A 72 -12.97 9.75 -8.31
CA GLN A 72 -11.95 10.03 -9.32
C GLN A 72 -10.63 10.45 -8.68
N VAL A 73 -10.69 11.05 -7.49
CA VAL A 73 -9.50 11.41 -6.67
C VAL A 73 -8.59 10.21 -6.39
N ILE A 74 -9.14 9.00 -6.28
CA ILE A 74 -8.37 7.76 -6.04
C ILE A 74 -7.61 7.34 -7.30
N VAL A 75 -8.24 7.45 -8.48
CA VAL A 75 -7.55 7.20 -9.75
C VAL A 75 -6.46 8.24 -9.96
N ASP A 76 -6.76 9.51 -9.71
CA ASP A 76 -5.84 10.61 -9.95
C ASP A 76 -4.60 10.54 -9.05
N VAL A 77 -4.75 10.11 -7.79
CA VAL A 77 -3.60 9.98 -6.88
C VAL A 77 -2.65 8.86 -7.29
N THR A 78 -3.12 7.83 -8.00
CA THR A 78 -2.23 6.75 -8.48
C THR A 78 -1.14 7.24 -9.43
N ARG A 79 -1.37 8.35 -10.16
CA ARG A 79 -0.40 8.93 -11.11
C ARG A 79 0.86 9.49 -10.43
N THR A 80 0.73 9.87 -9.17
CA THR A 80 1.83 10.44 -8.37
C THR A 80 2.11 9.62 -7.12
N ALA A 81 1.51 8.43 -7.01
CA ALA A 81 1.72 7.59 -5.85
C ALA A 81 3.07 6.87 -5.93
N VAL A 82 3.69 6.68 -4.78
CA VAL A 82 4.87 5.85 -4.63
C VAL A 82 4.48 4.56 -3.88
N PRO A 83 5.11 3.42 -4.19
CA PRO A 83 4.86 2.19 -3.45
C PRO A 83 5.12 2.37 -1.95
N PHE A 84 4.31 1.70 -1.12
CA PHE A 84 4.62 1.59 0.31
C PHE A 84 6.00 0.93 0.49
N PRO A 85 6.92 1.56 1.24
CA PRO A 85 8.24 0.98 1.46
C PRO A 85 8.12 -0.26 2.35
N HIS A 86 8.29 -1.43 1.75
CA HIS A 86 8.24 -2.72 2.44
C HIS A 86 9.59 -3.45 2.31
N ASN A 87 10.06 -4.00 3.42
CA ASN A 87 11.34 -4.72 3.52
C ASN A 87 11.17 -6.19 3.99
N GLY A 88 9.94 -6.72 4.04
CA GLY A 88 9.67 -8.06 4.57
C GLY A 88 9.75 -8.18 6.10
N LEU A 89 10.12 -7.11 6.81
CA LEU A 89 10.45 -7.13 8.24
C LEU A 89 9.60 -6.12 9.01
N PRO A 90 8.28 -6.36 9.19
CA PRO A 90 7.37 -5.38 9.78
C PRO A 90 7.77 -4.93 11.19
N ALA A 91 8.44 -5.79 11.96
CA ALA A 91 8.95 -5.46 13.29
C ALA A 91 9.96 -4.28 13.27
N THR A 92 10.70 -4.09 12.16
CA THR A 92 11.67 -3.00 12.02
C THR A 92 11.01 -1.62 11.97
N LEU A 93 9.71 -1.54 11.67
CA LEU A 93 8.97 -0.27 11.65
C LEU A 93 8.55 0.20 13.04
N ARG A 94 8.53 -0.70 14.04
CA ARG A 94 7.98 -0.42 15.35
C ARG A 94 8.65 0.76 16.07
N PRO A 95 10.00 0.88 16.11
CA PRO A 95 10.65 1.99 16.79
C PRO A 95 10.27 3.35 16.20
N LEU A 96 10.18 3.46 14.87
CA LEU A 96 9.74 4.68 14.20
C LEU A 96 8.26 4.99 14.49
N GLN A 97 7.39 3.98 14.48
CA GLN A 97 5.96 4.16 14.78
C GLN A 97 5.75 4.65 16.22
N ASP A 98 6.42 4.05 17.20
CA ASP A 98 6.33 4.46 18.60
C ASP A 98 6.89 5.88 18.81
N ALA A 99 7.98 6.22 18.13
CA ALA A 99 8.56 7.56 18.15
C ALA A 99 7.60 8.62 17.56
N ILE A 100 6.96 8.33 16.43
CA ILE A 100 5.94 9.20 15.84
C ILE A 100 4.77 9.38 16.81
N ALA A 101 4.24 8.29 17.37
CA ALA A 101 3.15 8.36 18.34
C ALA A 101 3.52 9.21 19.57
N LEU A 102 4.73 9.04 20.10
CA LEU A 102 5.24 9.84 21.22
C LEU A 102 5.36 11.33 20.86
N ALA A 103 5.99 11.65 19.73
CA ALA A 103 6.16 13.01 19.26
C ALA A 103 4.82 13.74 19.05
N PHE A 104 3.90 13.11 18.32
CA PHE A 104 2.59 13.70 17.99
C PHE A 104 1.62 13.72 19.18
N SER A 105 1.92 13.01 20.27
CA SER A 105 1.22 13.16 21.55
C SER A 105 1.62 14.42 22.34
N GLY A 106 2.61 15.18 21.86
CA GLY A 106 3.11 16.38 22.54
C GLY A 106 4.01 16.10 23.75
N ARG A 107 4.35 14.83 24.01
CA ARG A 107 5.15 14.41 25.16
C ARG A 107 6.67 14.45 24.92
N ALA A 108 7.11 14.70 23.68
CA ALA A 108 8.52 14.81 23.33
C ALA A 108 8.74 15.69 22.07
N PRO A 109 9.91 16.30 21.88
CA PRO A 109 10.22 17.10 20.69
C PRO A 109 10.15 16.27 19.40
N VAL A 110 9.43 16.78 18.39
CA VAL A 110 9.13 16.02 17.16
C VAL A 110 10.40 15.60 16.42
N ALA A 111 11.27 16.55 16.07
CA ALA A 111 12.43 16.29 15.23
C ALA A 111 13.39 15.26 15.86
N GLU A 112 13.74 15.45 17.13
CA GLU A 112 14.66 14.56 17.85
C GLU A 112 14.06 13.16 18.05
N THR A 113 12.79 13.08 18.46
CA THR A 113 12.14 11.80 18.76
C THR A 113 11.99 10.95 17.51
N VAL A 114 11.51 11.54 16.41
CA VAL A 114 11.35 10.83 15.14
C VAL A 114 12.71 10.40 14.58
N GLN A 115 13.76 11.23 14.70
CA GLN A 115 15.11 10.87 14.27
C GLN A 115 15.64 9.66 15.05
N LYS A 116 15.46 9.60 16.38
CA LYS A 116 15.86 8.45 17.20
C LYS A 116 15.13 7.16 16.78
N GLY A 117 13.82 7.25 16.55
CA GLY A 117 13.02 6.10 16.07
C GLY A 117 13.47 5.62 14.69
N ALA A 118 13.81 6.54 13.79
CA ALA A 118 14.35 6.20 12.47
C ALA A 118 15.72 5.52 12.56
N THR A 119 16.64 6.03 13.37
CA THR A 119 17.96 5.42 13.60
C THR A 119 17.84 4.01 14.16
N GLU A 120 16.96 3.78 15.14
CA GLU A 120 16.76 2.44 15.70
C GLU A 120 16.12 1.47 14.69
N SER A 121 15.15 1.95 13.91
CA SER A 121 14.56 1.15 12.82
C SER A 121 15.63 0.75 11.79
N GLN A 122 16.51 1.67 11.40
CA GLN A 122 17.61 1.40 10.48
C GLN A 122 18.58 0.36 11.06
N ARG A 123 18.93 0.47 12.34
CA ARG A 123 19.81 -0.49 13.01
C ARG A 123 19.26 -1.93 12.94
N LEU A 124 17.94 -2.09 13.12
CA LEU A 124 17.29 -3.40 13.02
C LEU A 124 17.30 -3.94 11.58
N ILE A 125 17.10 -3.07 10.59
CA ILE A 125 17.19 -3.44 9.17
C ILE A 125 18.61 -3.91 8.83
N ASP A 126 19.62 -3.15 9.24
CA ASP A 126 21.02 -3.48 8.98
C ASP A 126 21.43 -4.80 9.65
N ALA A 127 20.88 -5.11 10.82
CA ALA A 127 21.14 -6.37 11.51
C ALA A 127 20.50 -7.57 10.81
N ALA A 128 19.32 -7.40 10.22
CA ALA A 128 18.60 -8.48 9.53
C ALA A 128 19.16 -8.80 8.13
N ASN A 129 19.93 -7.88 7.54
CA ASN A 129 20.56 -8.04 6.23
C ASN A 129 22.02 -8.53 6.29
N ARG A 130 22.52 -8.92 7.47
CA ARG A 130 23.83 -9.57 7.67
C ARG A 130 23.67 -11.08 7.66
#